data_AF-A0A7Z9D3G1-F1
#
_entry.id   AF-A0A7Z9D3G1-F1
#
_cell.length_a   1.000
_cell.length_b   1.000
_cell.length_c   1.000
_cell.angle_alpha   90.00
_cell.angle_beta   90.00
_cell.angle_gamma   90.00
#
_symmetry.space_group_name_H-M   'P 1'
#
loop_
_entity.id
_entity.type
_entity.pdbx_description
1 polymer ?
#
loop_
_entity_poly.entity_id
_entity_poly.type
_entity_poly.pdbx_seq_one_letter_code
_entity_poly.pdbx_strand_id
1 'polypeptide(L)'
;MKKNKSFVLVLIFTLIILVQPQSWQWLKTTFTQKDIAQQLAFTNATEEKNETEDELHQTENQKLLELSYQGRFVIKVHDKATFTDTDLSLDKSSWESYKPLDWLNRVGEANALLGKELLPQTRRGDISSVKPTGWKNKKIIFNGKNDYLYNRCHLIAYELTGQNDNPNNLFTGTRALNANFQDQDSSMLYYENLIAGYIKQTGHHVRYRVTPLFRKLELVARGIRLEAQSVEDETISFDVYLFNVQPNYRINYLTGSSEKIK
;
A
#
# COMPACT_ATOMS: atom_id res chain seq x y z
N MET A 1 -48.15 -1.71 -2.18
CA MET A 1 -47.55 -0.41 -2.55
C MET A 1 -47.77 0.60 -1.43
N LYS A 2 -46.81 0.76 -0.51
CA LYS A 2 -46.79 1.76 0.57
C LYS A 2 -45.32 2.12 0.89
N LYS A 3 -44.71 2.96 0.08
CA LYS A 3 -43.47 3.70 0.36
C LYS A 3 -43.63 5.01 -0.38
N ASN A 4 -43.69 6.13 0.35
CA ASN A 4 -43.53 7.54 -0.13
C ASN A 4 -44.04 8.60 0.87
N LYS A 5 -44.52 8.23 2.06
CA LYS A 5 -44.98 9.23 3.04
C LYS A 5 -43.84 9.95 3.80
N SER A 6 -42.64 9.37 3.87
CA SER A 6 -41.52 9.98 4.62
C SER A 6 -40.74 11.05 3.83
N PHE A 7 -40.74 10.99 2.50
CA PHE A 7 -40.02 11.97 1.67
C PHE A 7 -40.77 13.31 1.53
N VAL A 8 -42.10 13.28 1.65
CA VAL A 8 -42.95 14.48 1.56
C VAL A 8 -42.84 15.36 2.82
N LEU A 9 -42.59 14.75 3.99
CA LEU A 9 -42.46 15.48 5.27
C LEU A 9 -41.16 16.30 5.37
N VAL A 10 -40.05 15.79 4.82
CA VAL A 10 -38.75 16.49 4.84
C VAL A 10 -38.76 17.72 3.91
N LEU A 11 -39.39 17.60 2.74
CA LEU A 11 -39.54 18.70 1.78
C LEU A 11 -40.43 19.85 2.31
N ILE A 12 -41.46 19.52 3.10
CA ILE A 12 -42.32 20.54 3.73
C ILE A 12 -41.55 21.29 4.84
N PHE A 13 -40.71 20.60 5.62
CA PHE A 13 -39.92 21.23 6.68
C PHE A 13 -38.85 22.19 6.12
N THR A 14 -38.21 21.84 4.99
CA THR A 14 -37.23 22.72 4.33
C THR A 14 -37.85 23.95 3.68
N LEU A 15 -39.12 23.87 3.24
CA LEU A 15 -39.82 25.02 2.66
C LEU A 15 -40.29 26.03 3.71
N ILE A 16 -40.66 25.58 4.92
CA ILE A 16 -41.13 26.46 6.00
C ILE A 16 -40.00 27.38 6.52
N ILE A 17 -38.75 26.90 6.55
CA ILE A 17 -37.59 27.67 7.00
C ILE A 17 -37.24 28.83 6.03
N LEU A 18 -37.60 28.72 4.75
CA LEU A 18 -37.31 29.72 3.73
C LEU A 18 -38.34 30.86 3.66
N VAL A 19 -39.53 30.72 4.26
CA VAL A 19 -40.68 31.63 4.03
C VAL A 19 -41.03 32.50 5.25
N GLN A 20 -40.34 32.37 6.39
CA GLN A 20 -40.60 33.22 7.57
C GLN A 20 -39.37 34.08 7.97
N PRO A 21 -39.36 35.40 7.70
CA PRO A 21 -38.23 36.30 8.00
C PRO A 21 -37.89 36.44 9.50
N GLN A 22 -38.76 36.00 10.41
CA GLN A 22 -38.56 36.13 11.87
C GLN A 22 -37.64 35.07 12.48
N SER A 23 -37.34 33.96 11.79
CA SER A 23 -36.39 32.94 12.27
C SER A 23 -34.92 33.39 12.16
N TRP A 24 -34.64 34.44 11.37
CA TRP A 24 -33.28 34.95 11.13
C TRP A 24 -32.76 35.86 12.25
N GLN A 25 -33.65 36.47 13.05
CA GLN A 25 -33.23 37.37 14.12
C GLN A 25 -32.70 36.59 15.35
N TRP A 26 -33.32 35.44 15.68
CA TRP A 26 -32.86 34.56 16.77
C TRP A 26 -31.53 33.85 16.48
N LEU A 27 -31.27 33.52 15.21
CA LEU A 27 -29.98 32.95 14.78
C LEU A 27 -28.82 33.96 14.93
N LYS A 28 -29.05 35.25 14.69
CA LYS A 28 -28.02 36.29 14.84
C LYS A 28 -27.72 36.64 16.30
N THR A 29 -28.69 36.51 17.21
CA THR A 29 -28.48 36.77 18.64
C THR A 29 -27.80 35.61 19.36
N THR A 30 -27.98 34.38 18.88
CA THR A 30 -27.36 33.16 19.46
C THR A 30 -25.90 32.98 19.02
N PHE A 31 -25.46 33.66 17.95
CA PHE A 31 -24.07 33.68 17.51
C PHE A 31 -23.52 35.11 17.51
N THR A 32 -23.32 35.67 18.71
CA THR A 32 -22.56 36.92 18.85
C THR A 32 -21.11 36.64 19.21
N GLN A 33 -20.24 37.60 18.86
CA GLN A 33 -18.79 37.55 18.88
C GLN A 33 -18.14 37.09 20.20
N LYS A 34 -18.87 37.16 21.33
CA LYS A 34 -18.39 36.68 22.63
C LYS A 34 -18.24 35.15 22.69
N ASP A 35 -19.14 34.38 22.09
CA ASP A 35 -19.01 32.91 22.04
C ASP A 35 -17.84 32.49 21.14
N ILE A 36 -17.66 33.17 20.01
CA ILE A 36 -16.55 32.89 19.07
C ILE A 36 -15.20 33.21 19.72
N ALA A 37 -15.07 34.32 20.44
CA ALA A 37 -13.84 34.66 21.14
C ALA A 37 -13.53 33.70 22.30
N GLN A 38 -14.53 33.19 23.01
CA GLN A 38 -14.36 32.19 24.06
C GLN A 38 -14.00 30.81 23.49
N GLN A 39 -14.55 30.46 22.32
CA GLN A 39 -14.24 29.24 21.57
C GLN A 39 -12.84 29.30 20.91
N LEU A 40 -12.39 30.49 20.49
CA LEU A 40 -11.04 30.76 20.00
C LEU A 40 -10.00 30.86 21.14
N ALA A 41 -10.38 31.35 22.32
CA ALA A 41 -9.50 31.41 23.48
C ALA A 41 -9.27 30.02 24.12
N PHE A 42 -10.24 29.11 24.02
CA PHE A 42 -10.08 27.69 24.41
C PHE A 42 -9.27 26.86 23.39
N THR A 43 -9.03 27.37 22.18
CA THR A 43 -8.30 26.67 21.10
C THR A 43 -6.89 27.23 20.84
N ASN A 44 -6.40 28.14 21.69
CA ASN A 44 -4.99 28.54 21.73
C ASN A 44 -4.16 27.73 22.75
N ALA A 45 -4.66 26.59 23.19
CA ALA A 45 -3.78 25.50 23.59
C ALA A 45 -3.36 24.79 22.31
N THR A 46 -2.13 25.03 21.85
CA THR A 46 -1.50 24.20 20.83
C THR A 46 -1.27 22.81 21.45
N GLU A 47 -2.32 22.00 21.51
CA GLU A 47 -2.17 20.56 21.62
C GLU A 47 -1.57 20.11 20.29
N GLU A 48 -0.28 19.77 20.29
CA GLU A 48 0.31 18.95 19.25
C GLU A 48 -0.56 17.69 19.14
N LYS A 49 -1.42 17.62 18.12
CA LYS A 49 -2.16 16.40 17.83
C LYS A 49 -1.11 15.37 17.43
N ASN A 50 -0.78 14.46 18.35
CA ASN A 50 0.07 13.31 18.05
C ASN A 50 -0.62 12.51 16.94
N GLU A 51 -0.05 12.56 15.73
CA GLU A 51 -0.50 11.75 14.60
C GLU A 51 -0.33 10.27 14.95
N THR A 52 -1.36 9.49 14.66
CA THR A 52 -1.26 8.03 14.84
C THR A 52 -0.27 7.42 13.85
N GLU A 53 0.32 6.26 14.16
CA GLU A 53 1.23 5.56 13.24
C GLU A 53 0.56 5.27 11.89
N ASP A 54 -0.73 4.94 11.89
CA ASP A 54 -1.51 4.75 10.67
C ASP A 54 -1.65 6.04 9.85
N GLU A 55 -1.90 7.19 10.50
CA GLU A 55 -1.97 8.50 9.82
C GLU A 55 -0.61 8.87 9.19
N LEU A 56 0.50 8.62 9.91
CA LEU A 56 1.86 8.82 9.41
C LEU A 56 2.17 7.88 8.24
N HIS A 57 1.81 6.60 8.35
CA HIS A 57 2.01 5.61 7.29
C HIS A 57 1.28 6.01 6.01
N GLN A 58 0.01 6.42 6.11
CA GLN A 58 -0.76 6.89 4.96
C GLN A 58 -0.19 8.17 4.37
N THR A 59 0.21 9.12 5.21
CA THR A 59 0.83 10.38 4.77
C THR A 59 2.10 10.11 3.97
N GLU A 60 2.95 9.20 4.44
CA GLU A 60 4.17 8.81 3.73
C GLU A 60 3.84 8.12 2.40
N ASN A 61 2.85 7.23 2.36
CA ASN A 61 2.38 6.60 1.12
C ASN A 61 1.89 7.64 0.10
N GLN A 62 1.23 8.72 0.54
CA GLN A 62 0.84 9.82 -0.35
C GLN A 62 2.06 10.58 -0.90
N LYS A 63 3.09 10.85 -0.09
CA LYS A 63 4.33 11.47 -0.58
C LYS A 63 5.01 10.60 -1.62
N LEU A 64 5.12 9.29 -1.36
CA LEU A 64 5.70 8.32 -2.31
C LEU A 64 4.92 8.27 -3.61
N LEU A 65 3.59 8.40 -3.55
CA LEU A 65 2.75 8.50 -4.74
C LEU A 65 3.05 9.73 -5.59
N GLU A 66 3.63 10.81 -5.08
CA GLU A 66 3.98 12.00 -5.89
C GLU A 66 5.36 11.88 -6.56
N LEU A 67 6.16 10.89 -6.19
CA LEU A 67 7.50 10.72 -6.75
C LEU A 67 7.50 10.32 -8.23
N SER A 68 8.54 10.74 -8.93
CA SER A 68 8.83 10.31 -10.30
C SER A 68 10.18 9.61 -10.33
N TYR A 69 10.31 8.58 -11.18
CA TYR A 69 11.56 7.84 -11.31
C TYR A 69 12.69 8.73 -11.85
N GLN A 70 13.78 8.85 -11.08
CA GLN A 70 14.96 9.65 -11.42
C GLN A 70 16.21 8.78 -11.65
N GLY A 71 16.03 7.55 -12.15
CA GLY A 71 17.16 6.66 -12.45
C GLY A 71 17.60 5.73 -11.30
N ARG A 72 16.94 5.79 -10.14
CA ARG A 72 17.19 4.89 -9.00
C ARG A 72 15.98 4.01 -8.74
N PHE A 73 16.15 2.68 -8.76
CA PHE A 73 15.04 1.73 -8.61
C PHE A 73 14.45 1.70 -7.21
N VAL A 74 15.30 1.89 -6.20
CA VAL A 74 14.93 1.79 -4.80
C VAL A 74 15.32 3.06 -4.08
N ILE A 75 14.39 3.64 -3.34
CA ILE A 75 14.66 4.75 -2.43
C ILE A 75 14.47 4.28 -1.00
N LYS A 76 15.33 4.76 -0.11
CA LYS A 76 15.12 4.63 1.33
C LYS A 76 14.03 5.63 1.73
N VAL A 77 13.00 5.16 2.43
CA VAL A 77 11.91 6.00 2.96
C VAL A 77 12.31 6.48 4.36
N HIS A 78 12.69 5.54 5.24
CA HIS A 78 13.23 5.82 6.56
C HIS A 78 14.48 4.97 6.83
N ASP A 79 15.28 5.36 7.83
CA ASP A 79 16.49 4.61 8.22
C ASP A 79 16.19 3.24 8.82
N LYS A 80 15.04 3.09 9.46
CA LYS A 80 14.52 1.85 10.05
C LYS A 80 13.02 1.74 9.77
N ALA A 81 12.49 0.52 9.80
CA ALA A 81 11.04 0.33 9.80
C ALA A 81 10.42 0.89 11.10
N THR A 82 9.19 1.35 11.02
CA THR A 82 8.39 1.83 12.15
C THR A 82 7.19 0.91 12.30
N PHE A 83 7.25 0.03 13.31
CA PHE A 83 6.16 -0.85 13.71
C PHE A 83 5.91 -0.66 15.22
N THR A 84 4.65 -0.76 15.63
CA THR A 84 4.30 -0.74 17.07
C THR A 84 4.80 -1.99 17.80
N ASP A 85 4.89 -1.93 19.13
CA ASP A 85 5.12 -3.13 19.96
C ASP A 85 4.04 -4.21 19.73
N THR A 86 2.82 -3.79 19.38
CA THR A 86 1.71 -4.72 19.05
C THR A 86 1.95 -5.42 17.72
N ASP A 87 2.50 -4.73 16.72
CA ASP A 87 2.90 -5.33 15.45
C ASP A 87 4.03 -6.36 15.61
N LEU A 88 4.91 -6.14 16.59
CA LEU A 88 6.05 -7.01 16.88
C LEU A 88 5.71 -8.17 17.84
N SER A 89 4.48 -8.24 18.36
CA SER A 89 4.10 -9.32 19.29
C SER A 89 4.12 -10.70 18.65
N LEU A 90 4.76 -11.66 19.33
CA LEU A 90 4.81 -13.08 18.96
C LEU A 90 3.60 -13.89 19.46
N ASP A 91 2.60 -13.27 20.11
CA ASP A 91 1.46 -13.97 20.75
C ASP A 91 0.64 -14.82 19.75
N LYS A 92 0.64 -14.42 18.46
CA LYS A 92 -0.07 -15.12 17.38
C LYS A 92 0.82 -16.09 16.59
N SER A 93 2.06 -16.33 17.02
CA SER A 93 3.09 -17.00 16.21
C SER A 93 3.19 -16.37 14.81
N SER A 94 3.71 -17.11 13.82
CA SER A 94 3.79 -16.63 12.44
C SER A 94 2.40 -16.52 11.78
N TRP A 95 2.15 -15.42 11.09
CA TRP A 95 0.88 -15.17 10.39
C TRP A 95 1.08 -14.37 9.11
N GLU A 96 0.11 -14.44 8.20
CA GLU A 96 0.03 -13.62 7.00
C GLU A 96 -1.41 -13.12 6.79
N SER A 97 -1.55 -11.95 6.20
CA SER A 97 -2.83 -11.29 5.93
C SER A 97 -2.75 -10.46 4.67
N TYR A 98 -3.76 -10.59 3.81
CA TYR A 98 -3.86 -9.89 2.54
C TYR A 98 -5.16 -9.10 2.51
N LYS A 99 -5.09 -7.80 2.23
CA LYS A 99 -6.31 -7.03 2.01
C LYS A 99 -7.08 -7.59 0.81
N PRO A 100 -8.42 -7.64 0.87
CA PRO A 100 -9.23 -7.97 -0.29
C PRO A 100 -8.91 -7.04 -1.46
N LEU A 101 -9.11 -7.54 -2.69
CA LEU A 101 -9.06 -6.69 -3.87
C LEU A 101 -10.01 -5.50 -3.73
N ASP A 102 -9.58 -4.32 -4.17
CA ASP A 102 -10.43 -3.15 -4.20
C ASP A 102 -11.49 -3.22 -5.32
N TRP A 103 -12.31 -2.18 -5.46
CA TRP A 103 -13.39 -2.13 -6.46
C TRP A 103 -12.90 -2.12 -7.92
N LEU A 104 -11.61 -1.89 -8.17
CA LEU A 104 -10.95 -2.03 -9.47
C LEU A 104 -10.29 -3.40 -9.65
N ASN A 105 -10.48 -4.32 -8.69
CA ASN A 105 -9.82 -5.61 -8.56
C ASN A 105 -8.30 -5.52 -8.33
N ARG A 106 -7.82 -4.41 -7.76
CA ARG A 106 -6.38 -4.23 -7.46
C ARG A 106 -6.06 -4.81 -6.11
N VAL A 107 -4.87 -5.40 -5.98
CA VAL A 107 -4.37 -5.87 -4.69
C VAL A 107 -4.21 -4.71 -3.70
N GLY A 108 -4.46 -5.00 -2.42
CA GLY A 108 -4.20 -4.08 -1.33
C GLY A 108 -2.90 -4.43 -0.59
N GLU A 109 -2.70 -3.78 0.55
CA GLU A 109 -1.59 -4.06 1.46
C GLU A 109 -1.58 -5.52 1.95
N ALA A 110 -0.38 -6.08 2.04
CA ALA A 110 -0.13 -7.39 2.65
C ALA A 110 0.73 -7.21 3.90
N ASN A 111 0.40 -7.96 4.95
CA ASN A 111 1.10 -7.96 6.22
C ASN A 111 1.45 -9.40 6.61
N ALA A 112 2.58 -9.58 7.26
CA ALA A 112 2.93 -10.84 7.89
C ALA A 112 3.82 -10.65 9.11
N LEU A 113 3.76 -11.61 10.02
CA LEU A 113 4.82 -11.93 10.95
C LEU A 113 5.45 -13.22 10.44
N LEU A 114 6.58 -13.08 9.75
CA LEU A 114 7.25 -14.16 9.06
C LEU A 114 8.11 -14.94 10.04
N GLY A 115 8.09 -16.26 9.94
CA GLY A 115 8.91 -17.17 10.74
C GLY A 115 9.04 -18.52 10.04
N LYS A 116 9.74 -19.47 10.67
CA LYS A 116 10.04 -20.78 10.07
C LYS A 116 8.79 -21.57 9.71
N GLU A 117 7.69 -21.35 10.43
CA GLU A 117 6.42 -22.07 10.28
C GLU A 117 5.72 -21.76 8.95
N LEU A 118 5.98 -20.59 8.35
CA LEU A 118 5.39 -20.18 7.08
C LEU A 118 6.23 -20.59 5.86
N LEU A 119 7.48 -21.00 6.06
CA LEU A 119 8.36 -21.36 4.94
C LEU A 119 7.77 -22.56 4.16
N PRO A 120 7.73 -22.50 2.81
CA PRO A 120 7.15 -23.57 2.01
C PRO A 120 7.91 -24.88 2.15
N GLN A 121 7.15 -25.97 2.27
CA GLN A 121 7.68 -27.34 2.29
C GLN A 121 7.63 -28.03 0.92
N THR A 122 7.03 -27.36 -0.08
CA THR A 122 6.83 -27.89 -1.43
C THR A 122 7.45 -26.98 -2.47
N ARG A 123 7.49 -27.46 -3.72
CA ARG A 123 7.92 -26.64 -4.86
C ARG A 123 6.77 -25.74 -5.29
N ARG A 124 7.09 -24.49 -5.65
CA ARG A 124 6.16 -23.53 -6.24
C ARG A 124 5.45 -24.13 -7.46
N GLY A 125 4.13 -23.98 -7.49
CA GLY A 125 3.27 -24.43 -8.59
C GLY A 125 3.17 -23.41 -9.72
N ASP A 126 2.36 -23.74 -10.74
CA ASP A 126 1.99 -22.77 -11.76
C ASP A 126 1.07 -21.70 -11.18
N ILE A 127 1.19 -20.47 -11.68
CA ILE A 127 0.36 -19.32 -11.31
C ILE A 127 -0.18 -18.60 -12.56
N SER A 128 -0.06 -19.22 -13.74
CA SER A 128 -0.35 -18.59 -15.02
C SER A 128 -1.83 -18.20 -15.20
N SER A 129 -2.74 -18.85 -14.47
CA SER A 129 -4.17 -18.57 -14.44
C SER A 129 -4.51 -17.16 -13.92
N VAL A 130 -3.73 -16.65 -12.96
CA VAL A 130 -3.96 -15.35 -12.35
C VAL A 130 -3.56 -14.24 -13.31
N LYS A 131 -4.42 -13.27 -13.56
CA LYS A 131 -4.12 -12.09 -14.38
C LYS A 131 -4.49 -10.85 -13.58
N PRO A 132 -3.51 -10.23 -12.89
CA PRO A 132 -3.77 -9.02 -12.11
C PRO A 132 -4.22 -7.87 -12.99
N THR A 133 -4.67 -6.78 -12.37
CA THR A 133 -5.08 -5.57 -13.08
C THR A 133 -3.98 -5.05 -14.00
N GLY A 134 -4.36 -4.53 -15.16
CA GLY A 134 -3.41 -3.97 -16.13
C GLY A 134 -2.53 -5.01 -16.83
N TRP A 135 -2.81 -6.31 -16.73
CA TRP A 135 -1.98 -7.36 -17.33
C TRP A 135 -1.96 -7.29 -18.88
N LYS A 136 -0.95 -6.60 -19.43
CA LYS A 136 -0.67 -6.49 -20.88
C LYS A 136 0.80 -6.78 -21.16
N ASN A 137 1.13 -8.07 -21.15
CA ASN A 137 2.51 -8.53 -21.20
C ASN A 137 3.08 -8.60 -22.64
N LYS A 138 4.40 -8.47 -22.77
CA LYS A 138 5.13 -8.63 -24.04
C LYS A 138 6.55 -9.10 -23.78
N LYS A 139 7.18 -9.71 -24.79
CA LYS A 139 8.57 -10.14 -24.72
C LYS A 139 9.52 -8.93 -24.75
N ILE A 140 10.58 -9.01 -23.95
CA ILE A 140 11.64 -8.01 -23.86
C ILE A 140 13.01 -8.70 -23.76
N ILE A 141 14.09 -7.92 -23.88
CA ILE A 141 15.42 -8.37 -23.48
C ILE A 141 15.69 -7.84 -22.06
N PHE A 142 15.99 -8.74 -21.13
CA PHE A 142 16.34 -8.43 -19.75
C PHE A 142 17.63 -9.18 -19.38
N ASN A 143 18.64 -8.46 -18.88
CA ASN A 143 19.98 -9.01 -18.60
C ASN A 143 20.54 -9.86 -19.77
N GLY A 144 20.36 -9.39 -21.01
CA GLY A 144 20.85 -10.05 -22.23
C GLY A 144 20.04 -11.27 -22.68
N LYS A 145 18.91 -11.61 -22.04
CA LYS A 145 18.10 -12.79 -22.35
C LYS A 145 16.66 -12.40 -22.73
N ASN A 146 16.02 -13.23 -23.54
CA ASN A 146 14.59 -13.11 -23.81
C ASN A 146 13.80 -13.37 -22.53
N ASP A 147 12.97 -12.42 -22.14
CA ASP A 147 12.10 -12.48 -20.97
C ASP A 147 10.77 -11.77 -21.26
N TYR A 148 9.94 -11.57 -20.24
CA TYR A 148 8.67 -10.85 -20.33
C TYR A 148 8.73 -9.55 -19.51
N LEU A 149 8.04 -8.51 -20.00
CA LEU A 149 8.00 -7.20 -19.35
C LEU A 149 7.38 -7.28 -17.96
N TYR A 150 6.24 -7.97 -17.83
CA TYR A 150 5.55 -8.12 -16.56
C TYR A 150 5.72 -9.52 -15.98
N ASN A 151 5.82 -9.56 -14.66
CA ASN A 151 5.73 -10.75 -13.82
C ASN A 151 4.48 -10.62 -12.95
N ARG A 152 3.92 -11.77 -12.56
CA ARG A 152 2.93 -11.85 -11.49
C ARG A 152 3.73 -11.76 -10.19
N CYS A 153 3.96 -10.54 -9.74
CA CYS A 153 4.81 -10.27 -8.59
C CYS A 153 4.00 -10.56 -7.34
N HIS A 154 4.62 -11.28 -6.42
CA HIS A 154 4.06 -11.54 -5.09
C HIS A 154 4.27 -10.29 -4.22
N LEU A 155 3.29 -9.89 -3.40
CA LEU A 155 3.53 -8.90 -2.34
C LEU A 155 4.35 -9.54 -1.22
N ILE A 156 4.01 -10.78 -0.85
CA ILE A 156 4.81 -11.62 0.03
C ILE A 156 5.24 -12.86 -0.76
N ALA A 157 6.56 -12.99 -0.97
CA ALA A 157 7.13 -14.03 -1.80
C ALA A 157 6.70 -15.44 -1.38
N TYR A 158 6.54 -16.31 -2.38
CA TYR A 158 6.31 -17.74 -2.16
C TYR A 158 7.33 -18.35 -1.19
N GLU A 159 8.60 -17.94 -1.26
CA GLU A 159 9.64 -18.51 -0.37
C GLU A 159 9.48 -18.14 1.11
N LEU A 160 8.65 -17.13 1.41
CA LEU A 160 8.41 -16.65 2.77
C LEU A 160 7.14 -17.26 3.38
N THR A 161 6.12 -17.57 2.57
CA THR A 161 4.83 -18.08 3.10
C THR A 161 4.21 -19.28 2.38
N GLY A 162 4.79 -19.70 1.26
CA GLY A 162 4.23 -20.75 0.40
C GLY A 162 2.96 -20.37 -0.36
N GLN A 163 2.49 -19.12 -0.26
CA GLN A 163 1.32 -18.65 -1.02
C GLN A 163 1.62 -18.63 -2.51
N ASN A 164 0.95 -19.54 -3.24
CA ASN A 164 1.23 -19.77 -4.65
C ASN A 164 0.49 -18.79 -5.58
N ASP A 165 -0.79 -19.05 -5.86
CA ASP A 165 -1.63 -18.32 -6.83
C ASP A 165 -2.73 -17.46 -6.16
N ASN A 166 -2.52 -17.01 -4.93
CA ASN A 166 -3.45 -16.13 -4.23
C ASN A 166 -3.64 -14.79 -4.98
N PRO A 167 -4.84 -14.49 -5.50
CA PRO A 167 -5.08 -13.27 -6.28
C PRO A 167 -4.92 -11.99 -5.45
N ASN A 168 -5.10 -12.04 -4.12
CA ASN A 168 -4.87 -10.89 -3.23
C ASN A 168 -3.37 -10.62 -2.98
N ASN A 169 -2.49 -11.53 -3.39
CA ASN A 169 -1.04 -11.42 -3.24
C ASN A 169 -0.31 -11.14 -4.57
N LEU A 170 -1.02 -11.12 -5.70
CA LEU A 170 -0.39 -11.04 -7.03
C LEU A 170 -0.73 -9.76 -7.77
N PHE A 171 0.30 -9.00 -8.14
CA PHE A 171 0.15 -7.75 -8.90
C PHE A 171 0.96 -7.75 -10.20
N THR A 172 0.59 -6.85 -11.12
CA THR A 172 1.35 -6.59 -12.34
C THR A 172 2.59 -5.76 -11.99
N GLY A 173 3.71 -6.43 -11.76
CA GLY A 173 5.01 -5.79 -11.56
C GLY A 173 5.94 -6.05 -12.74
N THR A 174 6.86 -5.12 -12.98
CA THR A 174 7.88 -5.23 -14.02
C THR A 174 8.91 -6.29 -13.69
N ARG A 175 9.63 -6.78 -14.71
CA ARG A 175 10.73 -7.71 -14.51
C ARG A 175 11.84 -7.12 -13.64
N ALA A 176 12.15 -5.83 -13.83
CA ALA A 176 13.16 -5.13 -13.03
C ALA A 176 12.74 -4.91 -11.57
N LEU A 177 11.45 -4.69 -11.29
CA LEU A 177 10.93 -4.66 -9.92
C LEU A 177 11.03 -6.03 -9.25
N ASN A 178 10.70 -7.10 -9.99
CA ASN A 178 10.65 -8.46 -9.45
C ASN A 178 12.05 -9.10 -9.30
N ALA A 179 13.02 -8.75 -10.13
CA ALA A 179 14.32 -9.39 -10.14
C ALA A 179 15.44 -8.41 -10.46
N ASN A 180 16.60 -8.67 -9.86
CA ASN A 180 17.77 -7.82 -9.92
C ASN A 180 18.17 -7.49 -11.38
N PHE A 181 18.36 -6.20 -11.63
CA PHE A 181 18.80 -5.67 -12.91
C PHE A 181 20.17 -5.01 -12.74
N GLN A 182 21.20 -5.63 -13.32
CA GLN A 182 22.62 -5.24 -13.21
C GLN A 182 23.15 -5.29 -11.76
N ASP A 183 22.59 -4.48 -10.87
CA ASP A 183 22.92 -4.40 -9.44
C ASP A 183 22.08 -5.41 -8.63
N GLN A 184 22.63 -5.87 -7.50
CA GLN A 184 22.00 -6.92 -6.68
C GLN A 184 20.93 -6.40 -5.71
N ASP A 185 20.83 -5.09 -5.48
CA ASP A 185 19.93 -4.45 -4.49
C ASP A 185 18.79 -3.64 -5.14
N SER A 186 18.51 -3.90 -6.42
CA SER A 186 17.60 -3.07 -7.21
C SER A 186 16.14 -3.52 -7.20
N SER A 187 15.80 -4.63 -6.54
CA SER A 187 14.52 -5.33 -6.73
C SER A 187 13.99 -5.94 -5.45
N MET A 188 12.72 -6.36 -5.48
CA MET A 188 12.07 -7.04 -4.36
C MET A 188 12.81 -8.31 -3.93
N LEU A 189 13.30 -9.07 -4.92
CA LEU A 189 14.03 -10.33 -4.69
C LEU A 189 15.23 -10.15 -3.76
N TYR A 190 15.89 -9.00 -3.79
CA TYR A 190 17.00 -8.72 -2.87
C TYR A 190 16.53 -8.74 -1.41
N TYR A 191 15.52 -7.93 -1.09
CA TYR A 191 14.97 -7.81 0.26
C TYR A 191 14.33 -9.10 0.75
N GLU A 192 13.63 -9.81 -0.15
CA GLU A 192 13.03 -11.11 0.14
C GLU A 192 14.10 -12.16 0.51
N ASN A 193 15.23 -12.19 -0.21
CA ASN A 193 16.35 -13.07 0.12
C ASN A 193 17.01 -12.73 1.46
N LEU A 194 17.14 -11.44 1.81
CA LEU A 194 17.67 -11.03 3.12
C LEU A 194 16.81 -11.58 4.26
N ILE A 195 15.48 -11.40 4.14
CA ILE A 195 14.52 -11.89 5.13
C ILE A 195 14.54 -13.42 5.19
N ALA A 196 14.44 -14.09 4.04
CA ALA A 196 14.43 -15.56 3.98
C ALA A 196 15.73 -16.17 4.53
N GLY A 197 16.87 -15.56 4.22
CA GLY A 197 18.18 -15.95 4.73
C GLY A 197 18.26 -15.81 6.25
N TYR A 198 17.81 -14.68 6.80
CA TYR A 198 17.76 -14.43 8.23
C TYR A 198 16.89 -15.48 8.96
N ILE A 199 15.63 -15.66 8.55
CA ILE A 199 14.71 -16.63 9.17
C ILE A 199 15.29 -18.06 9.13
N LYS A 200 15.90 -18.47 8.01
CA LYS A 200 16.50 -19.80 7.88
C LYS A 200 17.69 -20.00 8.83
N GLN A 201 18.53 -18.99 8.98
CA GLN A 201 19.76 -19.05 9.78
C GLN A 201 19.46 -19.01 11.29
N THR A 202 18.59 -18.11 11.73
CA THR A 202 18.36 -17.85 13.16
C THR A 202 17.13 -18.59 13.68
N GLY A 203 16.10 -18.75 12.85
CA GLY A 203 14.76 -19.15 13.30
C GLY A 203 13.97 -18.05 13.97
N HIS A 204 14.45 -16.81 13.90
CA HIS A 204 13.76 -15.63 14.38
C HIS A 204 12.63 -15.21 13.44
N HIS A 205 11.84 -14.24 13.90
CA HIS A 205 10.71 -13.68 13.19
C HIS A 205 11.03 -12.31 12.59
N VAL A 206 10.30 -11.98 11.52
CA VAL A 206 10.36 -10.69 10.85
C VAL A 206 8.94 -10.16 10.63
N ARG A 207 8.62 -9.03 11.24
CA ARG A 207 7.42 -8.26 10.90
C ARG A 207 7.62 -7.64 9.52
N TYR A 208 6.70 -7.91 8.60
CA TYR A 208 6.80 -7.55 7.19
C TYR A 208 5.52 -6.92 6.67
N ARG A 209 5.61 -5.76 5.99
CA ARG A 209 4.47 -5.07 5.38
C ARG A 209 4.84 -4.64 3.96
N VAL A 210 3.95 -4.90 3.01
CA VAL A 210 4.10 -4.47 1.61
C VAL A 210 2.84 -3.76 1.15
N THR A 211 3.02 -2.50 0.73
CA THR A 211 1.91 -1.63 0.30
C THR A 211 2.08 -1.28 -1.18
N PRO A 212 1.26 -1.83 -2.09
CA PRO A 212 1.26 -1.44 -3.49
C PRO A 212 0.62 -0.05 -3.65
N LEU A 213 1.33 0.86 -4.31
CA LEU A 213 0.90 2.26 -4.43
C LEU A 213 0.35 2.55 -5.84
N PHE A 214 -0.96 2.76 -5.94
CA PHE A 214 -1.65 3.13 -7.17
C PHE A 214 -2.09 4.60 -7.14
N ARG A 215 -1.93 5.36 -8.24
CA ARG A 215 -2.55 6.69 -8.34
C ARG A 215 -3.96 6.55 -8.87
N LYS A 216 -4.94 7.06 -8.13
CA LYS A 216 -6.33 7.21 -8.60
C LYS A 216 -6.87 5.90 -9.22
N LEU A 217 -7.16 5.90 -10.52
CA LEU A 217 -7.74 4.80 -11.29
C LEU A 217 -6.71 3.91 -11.98
N GLU A 218 -5.42 4.06 -11.67
CA GLU A 218 -4.38 3.24 -12.28
C GLU A 218 -4.53 1.76 -11.94
N LEU A 219 -4.36 0.92 -12.97
CA LEU A 219 -4.47 -0.53 -12.88
C LEU A 219 -3.12 -1.20 -12.60
N VAL A 220 -2.02 -0.49 -12.79
CA VAL A 220 -0.67 -0.93 -12.45
C VAL A 220 -0.13 -0.01 -11.37
N ALA A 221 0.44 -0.57 -10.30
CA ALA A 221 1.03 0.21 -9.22
C ALA A 221 2.24 1.00 -9.72
N ARG A 222 2.45 2.22 -9.21
CA ARG A 222 3.64 3.03 -9.46
C ARG A 222 4.90 2.44 -8.84
N GLY A 223 4.72 1.69 -7.77
CA GLY A 223 5.75 1.01 -7.01
C GLY A 223 5.14 0.31 -5.81
N ILE A 224 5.99 -0.23 -4.96
CA ILE A 224 5.61 -0.78 -3.67
C ILE A 224 6.44 -0.12 -2.57
N ARG A 225 5.84 0.10 -1.40
CA ARG A 225 6.59 0.31 -0.17
C ARG A 225 6.76 -1.03 0.52
N LEU A 226 7.95 -1.30 1.01
CA LEU A 226 8.35 -2.58 1.59
C LEU A 226 9.06 -2.28 2.91
N GLU A 227 8.47 -2.78 4.00
CA GLU A 227 8.87 -2.53 5.37
C GLU A 227 9.16 -3.87 6.06
N ALA A 228 10.31 -3.98 6.74
CA ALA A 228 10.64 -5.18 7.52
C ALA A 228 11.38 -4.85 8.81
N GLN A 229 11.10 -5.60 9.88
CA GLN A 229 11.79 -5.51 11.16
C GLN A 229 11.89 -6.90 11.82
N SER A 230 13.10 -7.32 12.21
CA SER A 230 13.28 -8.51 13.06
C SER A 230 12.72 -8.26 14.46
N VAL A 231 12.14 -9.30 15.07
CA VAL A 231 11.47 -9.17 16.38
C VAL A 231 12.43 -9.42 17.55
N GLU A 232 13.24 -10.47 17.45
CA GLU A 232 14.13 -10.94 18.52
C GLU A 232 15.44 -10.14 18.62
N ASP A 233 15.82 -9.44 17.54
CA ASP A 233 17.03 -8.64 17.47
C ASP A 233 16.90 -7.49 16.44
N GLU A 234 17.96 -6.69 16.26
CA GLU A 234 17.97 -5.53 15.34
C GLU A 234 18.62 -5.82 13.96
N THR A 235 18.79 -7.09 13.58
CA THR A 235 19.53 -7.47 12.36
C THR A 235 18.83 -7.03 11.07
N ILE A 236 17.50 -7.14 11.02
CA ILE A 236 16.69 -6.71 9.88
C ILE A 236 15.91 -5.46 10.30
N SER A 237 16.18 -4.34 9.64
CA SER A 237 15.29 -3.17 9.70
C SER A 237 15.45 -2.32 8.44
N PHE A 238 14.38 -2.16 7.67
CA PHE A 238 14.35 -1.24 6.54
C PHE A 238 12.94 -0.80 6.19
N ASP A 239 12.85 0.40 5.61
CA ASP A 239 11.66 0.94 4.97
C ASP A 239 12.07 1.55 3.63
N VAL A 240 11.66 0.90 2.55
CA VAL A 240 12.09 1.23 1.19
C VAL A 240 10.91 1.31 0.24
N TYR A 241 11.04 2.16 -0.77
CA TYR A 241 10.10 2.22 -1.88
C TYR A 241 10.79 1.80 -3.17
N LEU A 242 10.19 0.81 -3.84
CA LEU A 242 10.68 0.26 -5.09
C LEU A 242 9.77 0.71 -6.23
N PHE A 243 10.36 1.39 -7.21
CA PHE A 243 9.64 1.84 -8.39
C PHE A 243 9.25 0.65 -9.29
N ASN A 244 8.00 0.62 -9.73
CA ASN A 244 7.54 -0.34 -10.73
C ASN A 244 7.85 0.18 -12.14
N VAL A 245 9.13 0.12 -12.51
CA VAL A 245 9.66 0.64 -13.78
C VAL A 245 10.47 -0.44 -14.49
N GLN A 246 10.57 -0.34 -15.81
CA GLN A 246 11.36 -1.25 -16.62
C GLN A 246 12.33 -0.45 -17.49
N PRO A 247 13.65 -0.69 -17.40
CA PRO A 247 14.64 -0.03 -18.25
C PRO A 247 14.30 -0.16 -19.74
N ASN A 248 14.43 0.95 -20.47
CA ASN A 248 14.10 1.07 -21.89
C ASN A 248 12.60 0.95 -22.24
N TYR A 249 11.70 0.97 -21.26
CA TYR A 249 10.26 0.93 -21.49
C TYR A 249 9.52 2.01 -20.70
N ARG A 250 8.55 2.66 -21.36
CA ARG A 250 7.57 3.53 -20.72
C ARG A 250 6.29 2.75 -20.48
N ILE A 251 5.74 2.86 -19.27
CA ILE A 251 4.52 2.18 -18.83
C ILE A 251 3.37 3.18 -18.76
N ASN A 252 2.24 2.80 -19.32
CA ASN A 252 0.97 3.45 -19.09
C ASN A 252 0.31 2.77 -17.88
N TYR A 253 0.46 3.35 -16.69
CA TYR A 253 -0.05 2.77 -15.45
C TYR A 253 -1.57 2.70 -15.38
N LEU A 254 -2.28 3.53 -16.15
CA LEU A 254 -3.73 3.49 -16.24
C LEU A 254 -4.23 2.19 -16.87
N THR A 255 -3.53 1.67 -17.89
CA THR A 255 -4.02 0.54 -18.68
C THR A 255 -3.11 -0.68 -18.69
N GLY A 256 -1.88 -0.52 -18.20
CA GLY A 256 -0.78 -1.47 -18.26
C GLY A 256 -0.11 -1.61 -19.64
N SER A 257 -0.53 -0.87 -20.66
CA SER A 257 0.20 -0.87 -21.93
C SER A 257 1.61 -0.30 -21.76
N SER A 258 2.52 -0.65 -22.66
CA SER A 258 3.90 -0.18 -22.60
C SER A 258 4.49 0.01 -23.98
N GLU A 259 5.47 0.88 -24.08
CA GLU A 259 6.22 1.18 -25.31
C GLU A 259 7.71 1.17 -25.04
N LYS A 260 8.50 0.77 -26.03
CA LYS A 260 9.96 0.85 -25.93
C LYS A 260 10.35 2.30 -26.11
N ILE A 261 11.21 2.82 -25.24
CA ILE A 261 11.78 4.16 -25.36
C ILE A 261 12.74 4.12 -26.56
N LYS A 262 12.58 5.08 -27.48
CA LYS A 262 13.43 5.23 -28.66
C LYS A 262 14.70 5.98 -28.31
#